data_AF-A0A2N3NH79-F1
#
_entry.id   AF-A0A2N3NH79-F1
#
_cell.length_a   1.000
_cell.length_b   1.000
_cell.length_c   1.000
_cell.angle_alpha   90.00
_cell.angle_beta   90.00
_cell.angle_gamma   90.00
#
_symmetry.space_group_name_H-M   'P 1'
#
loop_
_entity.id
_entity.type
_entity.pdbx_description
1 polymer ?
#
loop_
_entity_poly.entity_id
_entity_poly.type
_entity_poly.pdbx_seq_one_letter_code
_entity_poly.pdbx_strand_id
1 'polypeptide(L)'
;MARILRLPMSSFLYTLLLFLFSGRSMLAGAVLSSDAGDMSSPSPRELRPRQAAGSGCEGSEGQWNCMTDSWQRCADGIWSIEMPCSDGTICSPAGLTYDFEILHSEDQGDGSGGRPPASGGTKVIE
;
A
#
# COMPACT_ATOMS: atom_id res chain seq x y z
N MET A 1 -29.10 -33.22 -47.24
CA MET A 1 -28.86 -31.76 -47.34
C MET A 1 -27.97 -31.33 -46.18
N ALA A 2 -26.66 -31.27 -46.39
CA ALA A 2 -25.70 -30.89 -45.35
C ALA A 2 -25.59 -29.35 -45.30
N ARG A 3 -26.05 -28.74 -44.20
CA ARG A 3 -25.90 -27.30 -43.96
C ARG A 3 -24.51 -27.06 -43.38
N ILE A 4 -23.59 -26.60 -44.21
CA ILE A 4 -22.29 -26.08 -43.79
C ILE A 4 -22.57 -24.78 -43.01
N LEU A 5 -22.58 -24.88 -41.68
CA LEU A 5 -22.63 -23.74 -40.77
C LEU A 5 -21.33 -22.94 -40.97
N ARG A 6 -21.40 -21.87 -41.77
CA ARG A 6 -20.36 -20.85 -41.86
C ARG A 6 -20.30 -20.12 -40.51
N LEU A 7 -19.47 -20.62 -39.60
CA LEU A 7 -19.12 -19.91 -38.38
C LEU A 7 -18.32 -18.65 -38.75
N PRO A 8 -18.58 -17.50 -38.10
CA PRO A 8 -17.89 -16.24 -38.40
C PRO A 8 -16.40 -16.37 -38.05
N MET A 9 -15.52 -15.87 -38.92
CA MET A 9 -14.05 -15.80 -38.71
C MET A 9 -13.65 -15.21 -37.34
N SER A 10 -14.55 -14.44 -36.71
CA SER A 10 -14.40 -13.89 -35.36
C SER A 10 -14.23 -14.94 -34.25
N SER A 11 -14.84 -16.13 -34.37
CA SER A 11 -14.75 -17.16 -33.33
C SER A 11 -13.39 -17.86 -33.32
N PHE A 12 -12.73 -17.98 -34.48
CA PHE A 12 -11.39 -18.55 -34.58
C PHE A 12 -10.31 -17.63 -34.02
N LEU A 13 -10.48 -16.31 -34.16
CA LEU A 13 -9.57 -15.33 -33.56
C LEU A 13 -9.67 -15.33 -32.04
N TYR A 14 -10.87 -15.50 -31.49
CA TYR A 14 -11.09 -15.52 -30.04
C TYR A 14 -10.48 -16.76 -29.38
N THR A 15 -10.61 -17.94 -29.99
CA THR A 15 -9.96 -19.16 -29.49
C THR A 15 -8.44 -19.09 -29.62
N LEU A 16 -7.91 -18.57 -30.73
CA LEU A 16 -6.46 -18.37 -30.89
C LEU A 16 -5.88 -17.41 -29.83
N LEU A 17 -6.58 -16.31 -29.53
CA LEU A 17 -6.17 -15.35 -28.50
C LEU A 17 -6.19 -15.96 -27.10
N LEU A 18 -7.21 -16.75 -26.76
CA LEU A 18 -7.26 -17.44 -25.46
C LEU A 18 -6.13 -18.46 -25.30
N PHE A 19 -5.75 -19.18 -26.36
CA PHE A 19 -4.61 -20.11 -26.34
C PHE A 19 -3.26 -19.38 -26.20
N LEU A 20 -3.09 -18.21 -26.83
CA LEU A 20 -1.88 -17.40 -26.69
C LEU A 20 -1.75 -16.74 -25.31
N PHE A 21 -2.87 -16.35 -24.69
CA PHE A 21 -2.87 -15.76 -23.33
C PHE A 21 -2.68 -16.81 -22.23
N SER A 22 -3.21 -18.03 -22.42
CA SER A 22 -3.12 -19.12 -21.44
C SER A 22 -1.82 -19.93 -21.55
N GLY A 23 -1.07 -19.79 -22.66
CA GLY A 23 0.04 -20.68 -23.04
C GLY A 23 1.46 -20.23 -22.66
N ARG A 24 1.66 -19.16 -21.88
CA ARG A 24 3.00 -18.61 -21.55
C ARG A 24 3.46 -18.83 -20.09
N SER A 25 3.03 -19.89 -19.44
CA SER A 25 3.51 -20.22 -18.08
C SER A 25 4.11 -21.62 -17.98
N MET A 26 5.16 -21.87 -18.75
CA MET A 26 6.11 -22.96 -18.48
C MET A 26 7.51 -22.51 -18.93
N LEU A 27 8.25 -21.82 -18.06
CA LEU A 27 9.70 -21.99 -18.04
C LEU A 27 10.16 -22.10 -16.59
N ALA A 28 10.69 -23.27 -16.29
CA ALA A 28 11.28 -23.66 -15.04
C ALA A 28 12.50 -22.79 -14.72
N GLY A 29 12.46 -22.11 -13.58
CA GLY A 29 13.64 -21.58 -12.92
C GLY A 29 13.86 -22.36 -11.63
N ALA A 30 14.50 -23.53 -11.71
CA ALA A 30 15.08 -24.17 -10.54
C ALA A 30 16.40 -23.45 -10.21
N VAL A 31 16.35 -22.52 -9.25
CA VAL A 31 17.56 -22.02 -8.58
C VAL A 31 17.66 -22.73 -7.23
N LEU A 32 18.56 -23.72 -7.16
CA LEU A 32 19.11 -24.17 -5.89
C LEU A 32 20.10 -23.10 -5.45
N SER A 33 19.74 -22.30 -4.44
CA SER A 33 20.69 -21.45 -3.74
C SER A 33 20.58 -21.75 -2.25
N SER A 34 21.44 -22.67 -1.83
CA SER A 34 21.84 -22.79 -0.44
C SER A 34 22.88 -21.72 -0.17
N ASP A 35 22.58 -20.77 0.71
CA ASP A 35 23.60 -20.24 1.63
C ASP A 35 22.92 -19.71 2.89
N ALA A 36 23.43 -20.18 4.03
CA ALA A 36 23.04 -19.77 5.35
C ALA A 36 23.69 -18.41 5.62
N GLY A 37 22.95 -17.33 5.39
CA GLY A 37 23.33 -15.98 5.71
C GLY A 37 22.39 -15.42 6.77
N ASP A 38 22.80 -15.56 8.02
CA ASP A 38 22.33 -14.78 9.16
C ASP A 38 22.35 -13.28 8.82
N MET A 39 21.16 -12.72 8.60
CA MET A 39 20.85 -11.32 8.88
C MET A 39 19.40 -11.30 9.35
N SER A 40 19.18 -11.57 10.64
CA SER A 40 18.03 -10.99 11.33
C SER A 40 18.24 -9.47 11.43
N SER A 41 18.21 -8.81 10.27
CA SER A 41 17.95 -7.38 10.16
C SER A 41 16.57 -7.16 10.78
N PRO A 42 16.36 -6.12 11.60
CA PRO A 42 15.07 -5.90 12.21
C PRO A 42 14.04 -5.88 11.08
N SER A 43 13.01 -6.73 11.16
CA SER A 43 11.86 -6.67 10.27
C SER A 43 11.49 -5.20 10.11
N PRO A 44 11.64 -4.61 8.90
CA PRO A 44 11.03 -3.32 8.67
C PRO A 44 9.57 -3.59 8.96
N ARG A 45 9.01 -2.95 10.00
CA ARG A 45 7.57 -2.80 10.14
C ARG A 45 7.11 -2.47 8.73
N GLU A 46 6.41 -3.41 8.07
CA GLU A 46 6.31 -3.39 6.62
C GLU A 46 5.62 -2.09 6.22
N LEU A 47 6.45 -1.09 5.92
CA LEU A 47 6.05 0.26 5.57
C LEU A 47 5.40 0.05 4.23
N ARG A 48 4.07 -0.07 4.27
CA ARG A 48 3.29 -0.47 3.11
C ARG A 48 3.70 0.45 1.96
N PRO A 49 3.97 -0.08 0.75
CA PRO A 49 4.47 0.73 -0.34
C PRO A 49 3.54 1.91 -0.63
N ARG A 50 4.15 3.04 -1.00
CA ARG A 50 3.45 4.20 -1.58
C ARG A 50 2.54 3.74 -2.71
N GLN A 51 1.33 4.28 -2.73
CA GLN A 51 0.39 4.06 -3.81
C GLN A 51 0.61 5.12 -4.90
N ALA A 52 0.40 4.75 -6.16
CA ALA A 52 0.55 5.72 -7.24
C ALA A 52 -0.53 6.80 -7.12
N ALA A 53 -0.16 8.07 -7.21
CA ALA A 53 -1.11 9.17 -7.14
C ALA A 53 -2.15 9.05 -8.26
N GLY A 54 -3.43 9.21 -7.92
CA GLY A 54 -4.55 9.03 -8.84
C GLY A 54 -4.87 7.58 -9.18
N SER A 55 -4.14 6.59 -8.66
CA SER A 55 -4.54 5.19 -8.84
C SER A 55 -5.77 4.88 -8.00
N GLY A 56 -6.59 3.95 -8.48
CA GLY A 56 -7.77 3.48 -7.77
C GLY A 56 -7.42 2.93 -6.39
N CYS A 57 -8.29 3.18 -5.41
CA CYS A 57 -8.13 2.71 -4.03
C CYS A 57 -9.32 1.87 -3.55
N GLU A 58 -9.79 0.97 -4.43
CA GLU A 58 -10.90 0.06 -4.15
C GLU A 58 -10.73 -0.68 -2.81
N GLY A 59 -11.77 -0.65 -1.98
CA GLY A 59 -11.77 -1.25 -0.64
C GLY A 59 -10.94 -0.51 0.41
N SER A 60 -10.30 0.60 0.06
CA SER A 60 -9.51 1.44 0.99
C SER A 60 -10.08 2.84 1.19
N GLU A 61 -11.30 3.10 0.70
CA GLU A 61 -11.97 4.40 0.76
C GLU A 61 -11.99 4.98 2.18
N GLY A 62 -11.49 6.21 2.32
CA GLY A 62 -11.41 6.90 3.61
C GLY A 62 -10.20 6.52 4.47
N GLN A 63 -9.38 5.54 4.08
CA GLN A 63 -8.15 5.21 4.79
C GLN A 63 -7.01 6.16 4.44
N TRP A 64 -6.10 6.30 5.39
CA TRP A 64 -4.81 6.92 5.20
C TRP A 64 -3.76 5.84 5.00
N ASN A 65 -2.79 6.08 4.13
CA ASN A 65 -1.56 5.30 4.03
C ASN A 65 -0.45 6.09 4.69
N CYS A 66 -0.03 5.71 5.89
CA CYS A 66 1.05 6.35 6.60
C CYS A 66 2.39 5.64 6.35
N MET A 67 3.38 6.39 5.85
CA MET A 67 4.75 5.92 5.62
C MET A 67 5.73 6.49 6.66
N THR A 68 5.23 6.86 7.84
CA THR A 68 5.93 7.52 8.95
C THR A 68 6.26 8.99 8.67
N ASP A 69 7.11 9.29 7.68
CA ASP A 69 7.53 10.68 7.35
C ASP A 69 6.62 11.36 6.31
N SER A 70 5.68 10.61 5.75
CA SER A 70 4.79 11.03 4.69
C SER A 70 3.50 10.24 4.74
N TRP A 71 2.46 10.73 4.09
CA TRP A 71 1.16 10.09 4.06
C TRP A 71 0.42 10.29 2.74
N GLN A 72 -0.58 9.45 2.50
CA GLN A 72 -1.57 9.59 1.43
C GLN A 72 -2.97 9.35 1.99
N ARG A 73 -3.99 9.95 1.37
CA ARG A 73 -5.40 9.70 1.66
C ARG A 73 -6.04 9.02 0.46
N CYS A 74 -6.82 7.97 0.71
CA CYS A 74 -7.76 7.46 -0.28
C CYS A 74 -9.09 8.20 -0.10
N ALA A 75 -9.46 8.95 -1.13
CA ALA A 75 -10.68 9.72 -1.20
C ALA A 75 -11.17 9.80 -2.64
N ASP A 76 -12.48 9.78 -2.84
CA ASP A 76 -13.12 9.80 -4.16
C ASP A 76 -12.70 8.62 -5.05
N GLY A 77 -12.41 7.47 -4.43
CA GLY A 77 -11.98 6.26 -5.12
C GLY A 77 -10.53 6.28 -5.62
N ILE A 78 -9.76 7.34 -5.32
CA ILE A 78 -8.36 7.47 -5.75
C ILE A 78 -7.40 7.80 -4.60
N TRP A 79 -6.15 7.39 -4.75
CA TRP A 79 -5.08 7.80 -3.85
C TRP A 79 -4.61 9.23 -4.14
N SER A 80 -4.43 10.01 -3.09
CA SER A 80 -3.80 11.33 -3.18
C SER A 80 -2.33 11.23 -3.60
N ILE A 81 -1.76 12.38 -3.97
CA ILE A 81 -0.31 12.54 -3.95
C ILE A 81 0.26 12.24 -2.56
N GLU A 82 1.55 11.96 -2.52
CA GLU A 82 2.31 11.96 -1.28
C GLU A 82 2.32 13.35 -0.66
N MET A 83 1.96 13.42 0.61
CA MET A 83 2.12 14.61 1.42
C MET A 83 3.19 14.34 2.48
N PRO A 84 4.27 15.14 2.55
CA PRO A 84 5.25 15.01 3.61
C PRO A 84 4.64 15.41 4.96
N CYS A 85 5.08 14.77 6.03
CA CYS A 85 4.87 15.26 7.38
C CYS A 85 5.69 16.55 7.59
N SER A 86 5.29 17.36 8.56
CA SER A 86 6.10 18.53 8.93
C SER A 86 7.40 18.09 9.60
N ASP A 87 8.44 18.93 9.52
CA ASP A 87 9.72 18.64 10.17
C ASP A 87 9.54 18.33 11.67
N GLY A 88 10.18 17.28 12.15
CA GLY A 88 10.06 16.83 13.54
C GLY A 88 8.72 16.15 13.88
N THR A 89 7.90 15.84 12.88
CA THR A 89 6.64 15.09 13.05
C THR A 89 6.60 13.85 12.19
N ILE A 90 5.76 12.90 12.58
CA ILE A 90 5.52 11.63 11.90
C ILE A 90 4.04 11.30 11.93
N CYS A 91 3.57 10.53 10.96
CA CYS A 91 2.23 9.94 11.02
C CYS A 91 2.22 8.62 11.78
N SER A 92 1.08 8.28 12.38
CA SER A 92 0.86 7.04 13.11
C SER A 92 -0.63 6.62 13.06
N PRO A 93 -0.95 5.32 13.11
CA PRO A 93 -0.03 4.19 12.96
C PRO A 93 0.45 4.06 11.51
N ALA A 94 1.64 3.47 11.32
CA ALA A 94 2.16 3.18 9.98
C ALA A 94 1.27 2.18 9.23
N GLY A 95 1.20 2.32 7.92
CA GLY A 95 0.36 1.51 7.03
C GLY A 95 -1.04 2.10 6.80
N LEU A 96 -1.97 1.24 6.37
CA LEU A 96 -3.36 1.66 6.17
C LEU A 96 -4.10 1.78 7.49
N THR A 97 -4.72 2.92 7.72
CA THR A 97 -5.45 3.19 8.97
C THR A 97 -6.60 4.16 8.76
N TYR A 98 -7.62 4.04 9.59
CA TYR A 98 -8.65 5.08 9.75
C TYR A 98 -8.31 6.05 10.88
N ASP A 99 -7.43 5.63 11.80
CA ASP A 99 -7.05 6.35 13.02
C ASP A 99 -5.73 7.11 12.78
N PHE A 100 -5.73 8.00 11.79
CA PHE A 100 -4.54 8.75 11.40
C PHE A 100 -4.26 9.91 12.34
N GLU A 101 -3.04 9.95 12.86
CA GLU A 101 -2.56 11.01 13.73
C GLU A 101 -1.17 11.49 13.29
N ILE A 102 -0.90 12.77 13.49
CA ILE A 102 0.45 13.35 13.36
C ILE A 102 0.99 13.57 14.77
N LEU A 103 2.12 12.93 15.06
CA LEU A 103 2.81 12.98 16.36
C LEU A 103 4.16 13.69 16.19
N HIS A 104 4.67 14.31 17.26
CA HIS A 104 6.07 14.74 17.26
C HIS A 104 6.98 13.50 17.36
N SER A 105 8.08 13.49 16.62
CA SER A 105 8.98 12.31 16.56
C SER A 105 9.56 11.92 17.92
N GLU A 106 9.64 12.87 18.86
CA GLU A 106 10.10 12.67 20.24
C GLU A 106 9.08 11.96 21.14
N ASP A 107 7.79 11.98 20.79
CA ASP A 107 6.72 11.31 21.55
C ASP A 107 6.61 9.80 21.23
N GLN A 108 7.41 9.29 20.27
CA GLN A 108 7.45 7.87 19.91
C GLN A 108 8.35 7.03 20.87
N GLY A 109 8.43 7.45 22.13
CA GLY A 109 9.08 6.73 23.22
C GLY A 109 8.25 5.53 23.68
N ASP A 110 8.80 4.34 23.46
CA ASP A 110 8.63 3.12 24.25
C ASP A 110 7.43 3.00 25.22
N GLY A 111 6.34 2.42 24.71
CA GLY A 111 5.57 1.41 25.44
C GLY A 111 5.11 1.76 26.86
N SER A 112 4.25 2.77 27.02
CA SER A 112 3.25 2.86 28.09
C SER A 112 2.17 3.86 27.69
N GLY A 113 1.29 3.43 26.77
CA GLY A 113 0.24 4.24 26.17
C GLY A 113 -0.85 4.63 27.16
N GLY A 114 -0.66 5.76 27.81
CA GLY A 114 -1.69 6.48 28.54
C GLY A 114 -1.23 7.91 28.79
N ARG A 115 -1.28 8.77 27.76
CA ARG A 115 -1.09 10.22 27.96
C ARG A 115 -2.45 10.92 28.00
N PRO A 116 -2.76 11.70 29.06
CA PRO A 116 -4.04 12.38 29.22
C PRO A 116 -4.15 13.55 28.22
N PRO A 117 -5.38 14.03 27.96
CA PRO A 117 -5.62 15.05 26.94
C PRO A 117 -4.93 16.38 27.29
N ALA A 118 -4.49 17.05 26.22
CA ALA A 118 -3.85 18.36 26.22
C ALA A 118 -4.58 19.36 27.14
N SER A 119 -3.88 19.85 28.17
CA SER A 119 -4.28 21.07 28.86
C SER A 119 -3.41 22.20 28.35
N GLY A 120 -4.06 23.15 27.67
CA GLY A 120 -3.44 24.32 27.07
C GLY A 120 -2.65 25.14 28.09
N GLY A 121 -1.46 25.57 27.66
CA GLY A 121 -0.61 26.47 28.41
C GLY A 121 -1.31 27.80 28.67
N THR A 122 -1.66 28.06 29.92
CA THR A 122 -1.89 29.43 30.38
C THR A 122 -0.54 30.00 30.82
N LYS A 123 -0.06 30.98 30.05
CA LYS A 123 1.09 31.81 30.40
C LYS A 123 0.75 32.60 31.67
N VAL A 124 1.37 32.28 32.80
CA VAL A 124 1.33 33.14 33.98
C VAL A 124 2.51 34.10 33.88
N ILE A 125 2.20 35.34 33.53
CA ILE A 125 3.04 36.50 33.79
C ILE A 125 2.56 37.07 35.13
N GLU A 126 3.36 36.91 36.18
CA GLU A 126 3.79 37.96 37.13
C GLU A 126 4.75 37.37 38.17
#